data_AF-A0A368E7S0-F1
#
_entry.id   AF-A0A368E7S0-F1
#
_cell.length_a   1.000
_cell.length_b   1.000
_cell.length_c   1.000
_cell.angle_alpha   90.00
_cell.angle_beta   90.00
_cell.angle_gamma   90.00
#
_symmetry.space_group_name_H-M   'P 1'
#
loop_
_entity.id
_entity.type
_entity.pdbx_description
1 polymer ?
#
loop_
_entity_poly.entity_id
_entity_poly.type
_entity_poly.pdbx_seq_one_letter_code
_entity_poly.pdbx_strand_id
1 'polypeptide(L)' 'LAQRWGLTKKNNNVLKTERDLKLIFPKNLWNKLHLQIIFYGREFCSARGCRGVQCEICTTCYPKRKKPFD' A
#
# COMPACT_ATOMS: atom_id res chain seq x y z
N LEU A 1 1.09 -0.48 4.02
CA LEU A 1 1.19 -0.56 2.54
C LEU A 1 0.41 0.55 1.87
N ALA A 2 -0.89 0.68 2.14
CA ALA A 2 -1.74 1.72 1.55
C ALA A 2 -1.12 3.14 1.59
N GLN A 3 -0.53 3.55 2.71
CA GLN A 3 0.20 4.83 2.82
C GLN A 3 1.40 4.93 1.87
N ARG A 4 2.22 3.87 1.76
CA ARG A 4 3.42 3.83 0.88
C ARG A 4 3.07 3.95 -0.59
N TRP A 5 1.92 3.40 -0.98
CA TRP A 5 1.36 3.41 -2.33
C TRP A 5 0.51 4.65 -2.61
N GLY A 6 0.33 5.55 -1.64
CA GLY A 6 -0.43 6.78 -1.83
C GLY A 6 -1.95 6.59 -1.82
N LEU A 7 -2.46 5.43 -1.41
CA LEU A 7 -3.90 5.16 -1.33
C LEU A 7 -4.56 5.84 -0.13
N THR A 8 -3.78 6.31 0.84
CA THR A 8 -4.24 7.10 1.98
C THR A 8 -3.08 7.98 2.49
N LYS A 9 -3.38 8.98 3.33
CA LYS A 9 -2.39 9.92 3.84
C LYS A 9 -1.44 9.28 4.86
N LYS A 10 -0.23 9.81 4.94
CA LYS A 10 0.76 9.44 5.96
C LYS A 10 0.21 9.72 7.37
N ASN A 11 0.54 8.85 8.33
CA ASN A 11 0.11 8.94 9.74
C ASN A 11 -1.42 8.81 9.97
N ASN A 12 -2.17 8.29 8.99
CA ASN A 12 -3.57 7.94 9.22
C ASN A 12 -3.71 6.69 10.10
N ASN A 13 -4.79 6.65 10.88
CA ASN A 13 -5.17 5.47 11.64
C ASN A 13 -5.85 4.41 10.76
N VAL A 14 -6.07 3.23 11.33
CA VAL A 14 -6.65 2.07 10.63
C VAL A 14 -8.05 2.38 10.10
N LEU A 15 -8.91 3.02 10.90
CA LEU A 15 -10.29 3.35 10.51
C LEU A 15 -10.35 4.30 9.32
N LYS A 16 -9.51 5.34 9.28
CA LYS A 16 -9.40 6.24 8.12
C LYS A 16 -8.84 5.52 6.90
N THR A 17 -7.80 4.71 7.08
CA THR A 17 -7.21 3.92 5.99
C THR A 17 -8.25 2.99 5.37
N GLU A 18 -9.05 2.30 6.18
CA GLU A 18 -10.11 1.41 5.70
C GLU A 18 -11.19 2.18 4.94
N ARG A 19 -11.65 3.32 5.48
CA ARG A 19 -12.62 4.20 4.80
C ARG A 19 -12.09 4.64 3.43
N ASP A 20 -10.85 5.12 3.37
CA ASP A 20 -10.25 5.59 2.12
C ASP A 20 -10.17 4.46 1.08
N LEU A 21 -9.74 3.26 1.46
CA LEU A 21 -9.68 2.12 0.56
C LEU A 21 -11.08 1.68 0.07
N LYS A 22 -12.08 1.70 0.95
CA LYS A 22 -13.48 1.39 0.59
C LYS A 22 -14.10 2.41 -0.37
N LEU A 23 -13.61 3.65 -0.37
CA LEU A 23 -14.02 4.68 -1.34
C LEU A 23 -13.36 4.50 -2.71
N ILE A 24 -12.14 3.95 -2.74
CA ILE A 24 -11.38 3.73 -3.99
C ILE A 24 -11.84 2.47 -4.72
N PHE A 25 -12.09 1.38 -3.99
CA PHE A 25 -12.37 0.07 -4.58
C PHE A 25 -13.85 -0.31 -4.47
N PRO A 26 -14.42 -0.98 -5.50
CA PRO A 26 -15.81 -1.42 -5.46
C PRO A 26 -16.01 -2.53 -4.42
N LYS A 27 -17.18 -2.55 -3.77
CA LYS A 27 -17.49 -3.39 -2.60
C LYS A 27 -17.33 -4.89 -2.83
N ASN A 28 -17.63 -5.36 -4.05
CA ASN A 28 -17.47 -6.75 -4.44
C ASN A 28 -16.00 -7.23 -4.42
N LEU A 29 -15.02 -6.31 -4.46
CA LEU A 29 -13.60 -6.65 -4.48
C LEU A 29 -12.93 -6.56 -3.11
N TRP A 30 -13.58 -6.02 -2.07
CA TRP A 30 -12.93 -5.70 -0.79
C TRP A 30 -12.21 -6.89 -0.15
N ASN A 31 -12.88 -8.05 -0.04
CA ASN A 31 -12.27 -9.24 0.56
C ASN A 31 -11.09 -9.78 -0.26
N LYS A 32 -11.23 -9.79 -1.60
CA LYS A 32 -10.18 -10.25 -2.50
C LYS A 32 -8.95 -9.33 -2.42
N LEU A 33 -9.17 -8.02 -2.52
CA LEU A 33 -8.11 -7.03 -2.45
C LEU A 33 -7.43 -7.01 -1.09
N HIS A 34 -8.18 -7.15 0.01
CA HIS A 34 -7.61 -7.24 1.35
C HIS A 34 -6.54 -8.33 1.44
N LEU A 35 -6.87 -9.55 0.99
CA LEU A 35 -5.94 -10.67 0.98
C LEU A 35 -4.78 -10.45 0.01
N GLN A 36 -5.05 -9.98 -1.21
CA GLN A 36 -4.00 -9.68 -2.18
C GLN A 36 -2.98 -8.65 -1.66
N ILE A 37 -3.45 -7.59 -0.99
CA ILE A 37 -2.59 -6.57 -0.39
C ILE A 37 -1.72 -7.18 0.71
N ILE A 38 -2.29 -8.07 1.55
CA ILE A 38 -1.53 -8.76 2.61
C ILE A 38 -0.45 -9.65 2.00
N PHE A 39 -0.80 -10.51 1.04
CA PHE A 39 0.15 -11.43 0.42
C PHE A 39 1.26 -10.69 -0.31
N TYR A 40 0.89 -9.71 -1.14
CA TYR A 40 1.87 -8.87 -1.82
C TYR A 40 2.79 -8.13 -0.83
N GLY A 41 2.23 -7.67 0.28
CA GLY A 41 2.96 -7.08 1.39
C GLY A 41 4.04 -7.97 1.98
N ARG A 42 3.73 -9.25 2.14
CA ARG A 42 4.62 -10.25 2.73
C ARG A 42 5.73 -10.66 1.76
N GLU A 43 5.36 -10.94 0.52
CA GLU A 43 6.29 -11.49 -0.47
C GLU A 43 7.14 -10.41 -1.14
N PHE A 44 6.54 -9.28 -1.54
CA PHE A 44 7.21 -8.30 -2.40
C PHE A 44 7.45 -6.94 -1.72
N CYS A 45 6.52 -6.50 -0.86
CA CYS A 45 6.59 -5.16 -0.25
C CYS A 45 6.89 -5.18 1.25
N SER A 46 7.79 -6.07 1.67
CA SER A 46 8.12 -6.28 3.09
C SER A 46 8.57 -5.00 3.79
N ALA A 47 8.35 -4.92 5.10
CA ALA A 47 8.61 -3.71 5.88
C ALA A 47 10.08 -3.27 5.84
N ARG A 48 11.01 -4.24 5.92
CA ARG A 48 12.47 -4.00 5.98
C ARG A 48 13.16 -4.07 4.62
N GLY A 49 12.66 -4.91 3.71
CA GLY A 49 13.24 -5.09 2.37
C GLY A 49 12.87 -3.96 1.43
N CYS A 50 11.57 -3.81 1.12
CA CYS A 50 11.15 -2.83 0.13
C CYS A 50 11.27 -1.38 0.60
N ARG A 51 10.85 -1.09 1.83
CA ARG A 51 10.74 0.28 2.41
C ARG A 51 10.15 1.33 1.47
N GLY A 52 9.28 0.91 0.55
CA GLY A 52 8.62 1.81 -0.39
C GLY A 52 9.45 2.21 -1.62
N VAL A 53 10.59 1.56 -1.91
CA VAL A 53 11.49 1.94 -3.03
C VAL A 53 11.86 0.80 -3.98
N GLN A 54 11.58 -0.47 -3.62
CA GLN A 54 12.13 -1.61 -4.36
C GLN A 54 11.09 -2.44 -5.12
N CYS A 55 9.88 -2.63 -4.58
CA CYS A 55 8.89 -3.51 -5.21
C CYS A 55 8.20 -2.83 -6.39
N GLU A 56 7.68 -3.64 -7.31
CA GLU A 56 7.05 -3.20 -8.56
C GLU A 56 6.02 -2.09 -8.35
N ILE A 57 5.04 -2.30 -7.47
CA ILE A 57 4.02 -1.27 -7.17
C ILE A 57 4.67 0.03 -6.65
N CYS A 58 5.68 -0.06 -5.78
CA CYS A 58 6.32 1.14 -5.25
C CYS A 58 7.11 1.91 -6.31
N THR A 59 7.86 1.22 -7.17
CA THR A 59 8.62 1.83 -8.26
C THR A 59 7.70 2.35 -9.36
N THR A 60 6.55 1.71 -9.60
CA THR A 60 5.55 2.17 -10.58
C THR A 60 4.81 3.41 -10.07
N CYS A 61 4.35 3.41 -8.82
CA CYS A 61 3.65 4.56 -8.23
C CYS A 61 4.60 5.75 -8.00
N TYR A 62 5.86 5.49 -7.64
CA TYR A 62 6.83 6.53 -7.27
C TYR A 62 8.25 6.24 -7.83
N PRO A 63 8.46 6.29 -9.16
CA PRO A 63 9.71 5.89 -9.80
C PRO A 63 10.92 6.75 -9.41
N LYS A 64 10.68 7.99 -8.99
CA LYS A 64 11.72 8.94 -8.58
C LYS A 64 12.07 8.86 -7.08
N ARG A 65 11.42 8.00 -6.30
CA ARG A 65 11.63 7.89 -4.85
C ARG A 65 12.95 7.18 -4.55
N LYS A 66 13.97 7.94 -4.16
CA LYS A 66 15.29 7.41 -3.77
C LYS A 66 15.42 7.10 -2.28
N LYS A 67 14.64 7.78 -1.43
CA LYS A 67 14.67 7.61 0.03
C LYS A 67 13.56 6.67 0.50
N PRO A 68 13.82 5.83 1.51
CA PRO A 68 12.78 5.02 2.17
C PRO A 68 11.54 5.84 2.54
N PHE A 69 10.36 5.23 2.38
CA PHE A 69 9.13 5.75 2.94
C PHE A 69 8.99 5.24 4.37
N ASP A 70 9.42 6.09 5.29
CA ASP A 70 9.26 5.93 6.74
C ASP A 70 7.90 6.45 7.20
#